data_AF-A0A167KSL6-F1
#
_entry.id   AF-A0A167KSL6-F1
#
_cell.length_a   1.000
_cell.length_b   1.000
_cell.length_c   1.000
_cell.angle_alpha   90.00
_cell.angle_beta   90.00
_cell.angle_gamma   90.00
#
_symmetry.space_group_name_H-M   'P 1'
#
loop_
_entity.id
_entity.type
_entity.pdbx_description
1 polymer ?
#
loop_
_entity_poly.entity_id
_entity_poly.type
_entity_poly.pdbx_seq_one_letter_code
_entity_poly.pdbx_strand_id
1 'polypeptide(L)'
;TVTGIIPRPVSKINDITLKHIYKMITDNLGIELTKKTKRIVNTCTKVICDQLAALPSVQDLGTNPGWSLLPQEDKNRLCINHSIILRDNGIDFTRCHRNWASIARVSQLWRGRKKREYSGILASTIHE
;
A
#
# COMPACT_ATOMS: atom_id res chain seq x y z
N THR A 1 18.43 17.34 14.56
CA THR A 1 18.41 16.25 13.56
C THR A 1 17.53 15.12 14.06
N VAL A 2 16.29 15.03 13.59
CA VAL A 2 15.38 13.94 14.00
C VAL A 2 15.73 12.70 13.16
N THR A 3 16.81 12.01 13.52
CA THR A 3 17.23 10.71 12.98
C THR A 3 16.55 9.56 13.74
N GLY A 4 15.25 9.69 13.97
CA GLY A 4 14.43 8.69 14.65
C GLY A 4 13.66 7.81 13.67
N ILE A 5 13.52 6.53 14.04
CA ILE A 5 12.53 5.60 13.47
C ILE A 5 11.13 6.17 13.69
N ILE A 6 10.28 6.15 12.66
CA ILE A 6 8.88 6.58 12.74
C ILE A 6 8.03 5.37 13.19
N PRO A 7 7.49 5.39 14.42
CA PRO A 7 6.68 4.28 14.92
C PRO A 7 5.32 4.22 14.22
N ARG A 8 4.61 3.11 14.41
CA ARG A 8 3.23 3.00 13.95
C ARG A 8 2.34 3.93 14.78
N PRO A 9 1.36 4.62 14.16
CA PRO A 9 0.43 5.48 14.88
C PRO A 9 -0.61 4.69 15.69
N VAL A 10 -0.88 3.44 15.31
CA VAL A 10 -1.77 2.51 16.01
C VAL A 10 -1.19 1.09 15.97
N SER A 11 -1.57 0.24 16.92
CA SER A 11 -1.02 -1.12 17.08
C SER A 11 -1.36 -2.05 15.92
N LYS A 12 -2.65 -2.09 15.54
CA LYS A 12 -3.17 -2.92 14.45
C LYS A 12 -2.91 -2.26 13.10
N ILE A 13 -2.18 -2.96 12.23
CA ILE A 13 -1.84 -2.47 10.88
C ILE A 13 -3.09 -2.18 10.03
N ASN A 14 -4.17 -2.93 10.25
CA ASN A 14 -5.43 -2.81 9.53
C ASN A 14 -6.21 -1.53 9.87
N ASP A 15 -5.95 -0.96 11.05
CA ASP A 15 -6.62 0.25 11.54
C ASP A 15 -5.86 1.51 11.12
N ILE A 16 -4.68 1.35 10.51
CA ILE A 16 -3.96 2.45 9.88
C ILE A 16 -4.77 2.89 8.67
N THR A 17 -5.14 4.17 8.63
CA THR A 17 -5.93 4.78 7.55
C THR A 17 -5.03 5.65 6.67
N LEU A 18 -5.54 6.08 5.53
CA LEU A 18 -4.86 7.06 4.68
C LEU A 18 -4.62 8.39 5.41
N LYS A 19 -5.51 8.78 6.33
CA LYS A 19 -5.34 9.96 7.20
C LYS A 19 -4.08 9.83 8.07
N HIS A 20 -3.85 8.65 8.66
CA HIS A 20 -2.64 8.40 9.44
C HIS A 20 -1.36 8.52 8.60
N ILE A 21 -1.37 7.99 7.38
CA ILE A 21 -0.23 8.09 6.46
C ILE A 21 0.02 9.54 6.06
N TYR A 22 -1.02 10.29 5.70
CA TYR A 22 -0.89 11.70 5.33
C TYR A 22 -0.40 12.57 6.49
N LYS A 23 -0.88 12.32 7.70
CA LYS A 23 -0.37 12.98 8.91
C LYS A 23 1.10 12.67 9.14
N MET A 24 1.53 11.43 8.89
CA MET A 24 2.95 11.07 8.99
C MET A 24 3.81 11.80 7.94
N ILE A 25 3.32 11.91 6.71
CA ILE A 25 4.00 12.65 5.63
C ILE A 25 4.19 14.13 6.03
N THR A 26 3.17 14.76 6.61
CA THR A 26 3.28 16.17 7.04
C THR A 26 4.15 16.32 8.28
N ASP A 27 3.85 15.55 9.33
CA ASP A 27 4.36 15.82 10.68
C ASP A 27 5.77 15.23 10.88
N ASN A 28 6.06 14.08 10.26
CA ASN A 28 7.33 13.37 10.43
C ASN A 28 8.30 13.60 9.28
N LEU A 29 7.80 13.76 8.05
CA LEU A 29 8.64 14.00 6.87
C LEU A 29 8.74 15.47 6.49
N GLY A 30 7.88 16.35 7.04
CA GLY A 30 7.88 17.78 6.70
C GLY A 30 7.43 18.05 5.26
N ILE A 31 6.71 17.12 4.64
CA ILE A 31 6.29 17.22 3.24
C ILE A 31 4.87 17.79 3.18
N GLU A 32 4.68 18.86 2.40
CA GLU A 32 3.37 19.44 2.18
C GLU A 32 2.42 18.45 1.46
N LEU A 33 1.20 18.33 1.98
CA LEU A 33 0.20 17.40 1.46
C LEU A 33 -0.57 17.98 0.26
N THR A 34 0.13 18.16 -0.85
CA THR A 34 -0.44 18.66 -2.11
C THR A 34 -1.17 17.56 -2.91
N LYS A 35 -1.90 17.96 -3.96
CA LYS A 35 -2.46 17.01 -4.95
C LYS A 35 -1.35 16.14 -5.59
N LYS A 36 -0.17 16.71 -5.83
CA LYS A 36 1.00 16.02 -6.41
C LYS A 36 1.49 14.92 -5.46
N THR A 37 1.70 15.25 -4.18
CA THR A 37 2.13 14.29 -3.15
C THR A 37 1.17 13.10 -3.05
N LYS A 38 -0.14 13.37 -3.00
CA LYS A 38 -1.17 12.32 -2.98
C LYS A 38 -1.15 11.45 -4.25
N ARG A 39 -0.93 12.06 -5.42
CA ARG A 39 -0.83 11.34 -6.70
C ARG A 39 0.39 10.42 -6.72
N ILE A 40 1.55 10.89 -6.25
CA ILE A 40 2.78 10.08 -6.16
C ILE A 40 2.50 8.84 -5.30
N VAL A 41 2.03 9.02 -4.07
CA VAL A 41 1.71 7.91 -3.15
C VAL A 41 0.80 6.89 -3.82
N ASN A 42 -0.29 7.36 -4.44
CA ASN A 42 -1.25 6.47 -5.08
C ASN A 42 -0.67 5.74 -6.31
N THR A 43 0.16 6.41 -7.11
CA THR A 43 0.74 5.84 -8.33
C THR A 43 1.77 4.77 -7.96
N CYS A 44 2.68 5.06 -7.05
CA CYS A 44 3.66 4.09 -6.55
C CYS A 44 2.97 2.89 -5.89
N THR A 45 1.90 3.11 -5.11
CA THR A 45 1.14 2.00 -4.51
C THR A 45 0.51 1.12 -5.58
N LYS A 46 -0.07 1.70 -6.64
CA LYS A 46 -0.68 0.95 -7.74
C LYS A 46 0.34 0.05 -8.43
N VAL A 47 1.50 0.60 -8.81
CA VAL A 47 2.59 -0.16 -9.44
C VAL A 47 2.95 -1.39 -8.61
N ILE A 48 3.09 -1.22 -7.29
CA ILE A 48 3.40 -2.33 -6.39
C ILE A 48 2.27 -3.34 -6.27
N CYS A 49 1.01 -2.89 -6.24
CA CYS A 49 -0.13 -3.80 -6.28
C CYS A 49 -0.21 -4.58 -7.59
N ASP A 50 0.14 -3.98 -8.72
CA ASP A 50 0.14 -4.65 -10.02
C ASP A 50 1.26 -5.69 -10.09
N GLN A 51 2.46 -5.34 -9.60
CA GLN A 51 3.57 -6.29 -9.43
C GLN A 51 3.21 -7.46 -8.52
N LEU A 52 2.55 -7.18 -7.39
CA LEU A 52 2.09 -8.22 -6.45
C LEU A 52 1.10 -9.17 -7.11
N ALA A 53 0.18 -8.63 -7.91
CA ALA A 53 -0.78 -9.45 -8.64
C ALA A 53 -0.12 -10.29 -9.73
N ALA A 54 0.97 -9.82 -10.35
CA ALA A 54 1.67 -10.57 -11.39
C ALA A 54 2.55 -11.71 -10.86
N LEU A 55 2.71 -11.87 -9.53
CA LEU A 55 3.52 -12.95 -8.97
C LEU A 55 2.83 -14.31 -9.15
N PRO A 56 3.56 -15.36 -9.59
CA PRO A 56 3.02 -16.72 -9.68
C PRO A 56 2.41 -17.20 -8.37
N SER A 57 3.11 -16.99 -7.26
CA SER A 57 2.66 -17.33 -5.90
C SER A 57 1.35 -16.66 -5.47
N VAL A 58 0.96 -15.57 -6.13
CA VAL A 58 -0.31 -14.86 -5.91
C VAL A 58 -1.37 -15.31 -6.91
N GLN A 59 -0.97 -15.57 -8.16
CA GLN A 59 -1.85 -16.11 -9.21
C GLN A 59 -2.35 -17.52 -8.86
N ASP A 60 -1.49 -18.36 -8.28
CA ASP A 60 -1.81 -19.74 -7.88
C ASP A 60 -2.89 -19.80 -6.78
N LEU A 61 -3.12 -18.70 -6.06
CA LEU A 61 -4.19 -18.57 -5.06
C LEU A 61 -5.57 -18.32 -5.72
N GLY A 62 -5.62 -18.22 -7.04
CA GLY A 62 -6.82 -17.95 -7.82
C GLY A 62 -7.20 -16.47 -7.87
N THR A 63 -8.46 -16.20 -8.18
CA THR A 63 -8.94 -14.84 -8.42
C THR A 63 -8.97 -14.01 -7.14
N ASN A 64 -8.08 -13.01 -7.08
CA ASN A 64 -8.08 -11.94 -6.08
C ASN A 64 -8.07 -12.44 -4.62
N PRO A 65 -6.97 -13.11 -4.23
CA PRO A 65 -6.78 -13.62 -2.89
C PRO A 65 -6.82 -12.51 -1.83
N GLY A 66 -7.29 -12.83 -0.63
CA GLY A 66 -7.23 -11.90 0.49
C GLY A 66 -5.79 -11.55 0.88
N TRP A 67 -5.55 -10.31 1.33
CA TRP A 67 -4.21 -9.86 1.77
C TRP A 67 -3.53 -10.78 2.81
N SER A 68 -4.33 -11.41 3.69
CA SER A 68 -3.83 -12.35 4.69
C SER A 68 -3.30 -13.66 4.08
N LEU A 69 -3.81 -14.07 2.92
CA LEU A 69 -3.43 -15.30 2.23
C LEU A 69 -2.15 -15.14 1.40
N LEU A 70 -1.76 -13.90 1.08
CA LEU A 70 -0.56 -13.65 0.29
C LEU A 70 0.70 -14.10 1.04
N PRO A 71 1.71 -14.66 0.35
CA PRO A 71 2.98 -15.04 0.96
C PRO A 71 3.63 -13.87 1.69
N GLN A 72 4.12 -14.12 2.91
CA GLN A 72 4.69 -13.06 3.74
C GLN A 72 5.98 -12.48 3.16
N GLU A 73 6.80 -13.32 2.54
CA GLU A 73 8.03 -12.92 1.86
C GLU A 73 7.75 -11.95 0.71
N ASP A 74 6.79 -12.28 -0.17
CA ASP A 74 6.39 -11.42 -1.29
C ASP A 74 5.83 -10.08 -0.81
N LYS A 75 4.98 -10.09 0.23
CA LYS A 75 4.48 -8.86 0.85
C LYS A 75 5.63 -7.99 1.36
N ASN A 76 6.60 -8.59 2.07
CA ASN A 76 7.73 -7.86 2.62
C ASN A 76 8.62 -7.28 1.53
N ARG A 77 9.00 -8.08 0.54
CA ARG A 77 9.83 -7.67 -0.61
C ARG A 77 9.21 -6.49 -1.34
N LEU A 78 7.93 -6.60 -1.70
CA LEU A 78 7.25 -5.55 -2.45
C LEU A 78 6.94 -4.30 -1.61
N CYS A 79 6.72 -4.44 -0.31
CA CYS A 79 6.58 -3.27 0.59
C CYS A 79 7.91 -2.53 0.81
N ILE A 80 9.06 -3.22 0.72
CA ILE A 80 10.39 -2.59 0.70
C ILE A 80 10.59 -1.87 -0.64
N ASN A 81 10.28 -2.50 -1.77
CA ASN A 81 10.35 -1.83 -3.08
C ASN A 81 9.45 -0.59 -3.13
N HIS A 82 8.26 -0.66 -2.52
CA HIS A 82 7.38 0.49 -2.40
C HIS A 82 8.02 1.66 -1.64
N SER A 83 8.70 1.40 -0.52
CA SER A 83 9.36 2.49 0.24
C SER A 83 10.55 3.08 -0.51
N ILE A 84 11.27 2.26 -1.29
CA ILE A 84 12.36 2.72 -2.17
C ILE A 84 11.81 3.63 -3.28
N ILE A 85 10.81 3.18 -4.04
CA ILE A 85 10.22 3.97 -5.14
C ILE A 85 9.66 5.30 -4.61
N LEU A 86 9.01 5.30 -3.44
CA LEU A 86 8.52 6.53 -2.83
C LEU A 86 9.66 7.47 -2.42
N ARG A 87 10.74 6.94 -1.85
CA ARG A 87 11.93 7.74 -1.50
C ARG A 87 12.54 8.39 -2.73
N ASP A 88 12.63 7.67 -3.84
CA ASP A 88 13.14 8.20 -5.12
C ASP A 88 12.22 9.30 -5.69
N ASN A 89 10.96 9.34 -5.25
CA ASN A 89 10.00 10.42 -5.54
C ASN A 89 9.90 11.47 -4.42
N GLY A 90 10.86 11.50 -3.48
CA GLY A 90 10.95 12.48 -2.40
C GLY A 90 10.08 12.20 -1.18
N ILE A 91 9.51 10.99 -1.05
CA ILE A 91 8.69 10.58 0.10
C ILE A 91 9.33 9.39 0.82
N ASP A 92 10.15 9.66 1.83
CA ASP A 92 10.95 8.62 2.47
C ASP A 92 10.18 7.81 3.53
N PHE A 93 9.59 6.68 3.12
CA PHE A 93 8.97 5.71 4.02
C PHE A 93 9.97 4.74 4.67
N THR A 94 11.26 4.75 4.29
CA THR A 94 12.23 3.78 4.83
C THR A 94 12.46 3.96 6.33
N ARG A 95 12.18 5.16 6.84
CA ARG A 95 12.20 5.50 8.25
C ARG A 95 11.04 4.92 9.06
N CYS A 96 9.99 4.41 8.41
CA CYS A 96 8.87 3.77 9.08
C CYS A 96 9.27 2.38 9.60
N HIS A 97 9.16 2.16 10.92
CA HIS A 97 9.52 0.88 11.54
C HIS A 97 8.85 -0.31 10.82
N ARG A 98 9.65 -1.29 10.38
CA ARG A 98 9.18 -2.48 9.65
C ARG A 98 8.30 -2.13 8.45
N ASN A 99 8.59 -1.02 7.75
CA ASN A 99 7.86 -0.55 6.56
C ASN A 99 6.34 -0.45 6.75
N TRP A 100 5.88 -0.12 7.97
CA TRP A 100 4.46 -0.18 8.29
C TRP A 100 3.59 0.66 7.35
N ALA A 101 4.09 1.81 6.89
CA ALA A 101 3.35 2.71 6.02
C ALA A 101 3.10 2.07 4.64
N SER A 102 4.12 1.41 4.08
CA SER A 102 3.98 0.63 2.85
C SER A 102 3.01 -0.54 3.02
N ILE A 103 3.18 -1.34 4.09
CA ILE A 103 2.31 -2.49 4.36
C ILE A 103 0.85 -2.06 4.47
N ALA A 104 0.57 -1.01 5.24
CA ALA A 104 -0.78 -0.48 5.39
C ALA A 104 -1.35 0.00 4.05
N ARG A 105 -0.57 0.79 3.28
CA ARG A 105 -1.06 1.40 2.05
C ARG A 105 -1.35 0.38 0.94
N VAL A 106 -0.44 -0.57 0.73
CA VAL A 106 -0.58 -1.64 -0.26
C VAL A 106 -1.74 -2.56 0.13
N SER A 107 -1.84 -2.94 1.42
CA SER A 107 -2.95 -3.76 1.93
C SER A 107 -4.32 -3.12 1.70
N GLN A 108 -4.46 -1.81 1.96
CA GLN A 108 -5.69 -1.07 1.70
C GLN A 108 -6.06 -1.08 0.21
N LEU A 109 -5.11 -0.81 -0.68
CA LEU A 109 -5.37 -0.76 -2.11
C LEU A 109 -5.72 -2.16 -2.66
N TRP A 110 -5.04 -3.20 -2.18
CA TRP A 110 -5.33 -4.59 -2.51
C TRP A 110 -6.77 -4.98 -2.12
N ARG A 111 -7.21 -4.64 -0.91
CA ARG A 111 -8.62 -4.84 -0.49
C ARG A 111 -9.61 -4.06 -1.36
N GLY A 112 -9.23 -2.88 -1.84
CA GLY A 112 -10.02 -2.09 -2.77
C GLY A 112 -10.15 -2.72 -4.17
N ARG A 113 -9.13 -3.45 -4.63
CA ARG A 113 -9.18 -4.23 -5.87
C ARG A 113 -10.29 -5.29 -5.81
N LYS A 114 -10.39 -6.03 -4.70
CA LYS A 114 -11.46 -7.00 -4.46
C LYS A 114 -12.87 -6.45 -4.65
N LYS A 115 -13.14 -5.24 -4.16
CA LYS A 115 -14.46 -4.62 -4.32
C LYS A 115 -14.78 -4.32 -5.78
N ARG A 116 -13.80 -3.88 -6.57
CA ARG A 116 -14.01 -3.48 -7.98
C ARG A 116 -14.18 -4.68 -8.91
N GLU A 117 -13.43 -5.75 -8.70
CA GLU A 117 -13.60 -6.98 -9.49
C GLU A 117 -14.95 -7.64 -9.19
N TYR A 118 -15.38 -7.71 -7.92
CA TYR A 118 -16.71 -8.24 -7.57
C TYR A 118 -17.86 -7.41 -8.14
N SER A 119 -17.76 -6.07 -8.09
CA SER A 119 -18.77 -5.18 -8.70
C SER A 119 -18.79 -5.28 -10.23
N GLY A 120 -17.64 -5.49 -10.87
CA GLY A 120 -17.55 -5.69 -12.32
C GLY A 120 -18.22 -6.99 -12.77
N ILE A 121 -17.97 -8.09 -12.04
CA ILE A 121 -18.59 -9.40 -12.31
C ILE A 121 -20.11 -9.32 -12.11
N LEU A 122 -20.57 -8.71 -11.00
CA LEU A 122 -22.01 -8.55 -10.74
C LEU A 122 -22.70 -7.69 -11.81
N ALA A 123 -22.05 -6.64 -12.30
CA ALA A 123 -22.59 -5.80 -13.38
C ALA A 123 -22.68 -6.55 -14.72
N SER A 124 -21.71 -7.43 -15.04
CA SER A 124 -21.79 -8.25 -16.26
C SER A 124 -22.87 -9.32 -16.19
N THR A 125 -23.17 -9.88 -15.01
CA THR A 125 -24.21 -10.92 -14.84
C THR A 125 -25.63 -10.37 -14.86
N ILE A 126 -25.83 -9.06 -14.67
CA ILE A 126 -27.16 -8.42 -14.71
C ILE A 126 -27.55 -8.00 -16.15
N HIS A 127 -26.60 -8.01 -17.08
CA HIS A 127 -26.81 -7.63 -18.49
C HIS A 127 -26.89 -8.84 -19.45
N GLU A 128 -27.06 -10.06 -18.93
CA GLU A 128 -27.32 -11.29 -19.68
C GLU A 128 -28.72 -11.83 -19.31
#